data_AF-A0A5J6HXJ3-F1
#
_entry.id   AF-A0A5J6HXJ3-F1
#
_cell.length_a   1.000
_cell.length_b   1.000
_cell.length_c   1.000
_cell.angle_alpha   90.00
_cell.angle_beta   90.00
_cell.angle_gamma   90.00
#
_symmetry.space_group_name_H-M   'P 1'
#
loop_
_entity.id
_entity.type
_entity.pdbx_description
1 polymer ?
#
loop_
_entity_poly.entity_id
_entity_poly.type
_entity_poly.pdbx_seq_one_letter_code
_entity_poly.pdbx_strand_id
1 'polypeptide(L)'
;MDYEFWKDLHDRGGIPAVKSALADLPEDLPPQEAGAAAELALKVIEDDIARINARADEAEARAQALAEQTAEVNRRLTGHAARDADEAP
;
A
#
# COMPACT_ATOMS: atom_id res chain seq x y z
N MET A 1 24.69 -10.85 -4.16
CA MET A 1 23.76 -9.70 -4.11
C MET A 1 22.99 -9.77 -2.81
N ASP A 2 22.71 -8.63 -2.18
CA ASP A 2 22.00 -8.56 -0.89
C ASP A 2 20.58 -7.98 -1.05
N TYR A 3 19.84 -7.91 0.05
CA TYR A 3 18.47 -7.39 0.06
C TYR A 3 18.40 -5.91 -0.37
N GLU A 4 19.35 -5.07 0.07
CA GLU A 4 19.33 -3.63 -0.25
C GLU A 4 19.55 -3.37 -1.74
N PHE A 5 20.37 -4.19 -2.41
CA PHE A 5 20.48 -4.16 -3.87
C PHE A 5 19.12 -4.39 -4.55
N TRP A 6 18.41 -5.45 -4.18
CA TRP A 6 17.11 -5.78 -4.78
C TRP A 6 16.06 -4.72 -4.46
N LYS A 7 16.10 -4.15 -3.26
CA LYS A 7 15.23 -3.06 -2.83
C LYS A 7 15.46 -1.79 -3.64
N ASP A 8 16.69 -1.32 -3.77
CA ASP A 8 17.01 -0.13 -4.56
C ASP A 8 16.66 -0.32 -6.05
N LEU A 9 16.87 -1.53 -6.58
CA LEU A 9 16.47 -1.87 -7.95
C LEU A 9 14.94 -1.82 -8.13
N HIS A 10 14.20 -2.43 -7.21
CA HIS A 10 12.74 -2.41 -7.22
C HIS A 10 12.19 -0.98 -7.05
N ASP A 11 12.76 -0.17 -6.15
CA ASP A 11 12.32 1.20 -5.89
C ASP A 11 12.48 2.10 -7.14
N ARG A 12 13.48 1.83 -8.00
CA ARG A 12 13.74 2.61 -9.21
C ARG A 12 12.97 2.15 -10.44
N GLY A 13 12.79 0.83 -10.60
CA GLY A 13 12.30 0.23 -11.85
C GLY A 13 11.19 -0.80 -11.68
N GLY A 14 10.73 -1.02 -10.45
CA GLY A 14 9.68 -1.98 -10.10
C GLY A 14 10.03 -3.43 -10.43
N ILE A 15 8.98 -4.26 -10.43
CA ILE A 15 9.05 -5.68 -10.80
C ILE A 15 9.74 -5.91 -12.17
N PRO A 16 9.53 -5.10 -13.23
CA PRO A 16 10.24 -5.30 -14.50
C PRO A 16 11.76 -5.22 -14.37
N ALA A 17 12.29 -4.27 -13.60
CA ALA A 17 13.74 -4.15 -13.40
C ALA A 17 14.31 -5.33 -12.61
N VAL A 18 13.60 -5.79 -11.56
CA VAL A 18 13.95 -6.99 -10.81
C VAL A 18 13.97 -8.22 -11.72
N LYS A 19 12.95 -8.38 -12.57
CA LYS A 19 12.87 -9.48 -13.54
C LYS A 19 14.04 -9.46 -14.53
N SER A 20 14.37 -8.30 -15.08
CA SER A 20 15.53 -8.15 -15.97
C SER A 20 16.83 -8.52 -15.27
N ALA A 21 17.07 -8.04 -14.05
CA ALA A 21 18.28 -8.37 -13.30
C ALA A 21 18.38 -9.86 -12.93
N LEU A 22 17.25 -10.54 -12.69
CA LEU A 22 17.25 -12.00 -12.50
C LEU A 22 17.53 -12.77 -13.80
N ALA A 23 17.08 -12.25 -14.95
CA ALA A 23 17.36 -12.84 -16.26
C ALA A 23 18.82 -12.64 -16.69
N ASP A 24 19.45 -11.54 -16.25
CA ASP A 24 20.83 -11.18 -16.55
C ASP A 24 21.84 -11.77 -15.53
N LEU A 25 21.40 -12.70 -14.67
CA LEU A 25 22.31 -13.40 -13.78
C LEU A 25 23.38 -14.18 -14.58
N PRO A 26 24.62 -14.25 -14.10
CA PRO A 26 25.68 -14.98 -14.79
C PRO A 26 25.30 -16.46 -15.00
N GLU A 27 25.52 -17.00 -16.20
CA GLU A 27 25.21 -18.41 -16.52
C GLU A 27 26.07 -19.40 -15.71
N ASP A 28 27.25 -18.95 -15.25
CA ASP A 28 28.19 -19.71 -14.43
C ASP A 28 27.92 -19.56 -12.92
N LEU A 29 26.89 -18.80 -12.54
CA LEU A 29 26.54 -18.61 -11.13
C LEU A 29 26.11 -19.95 -10.50
N PRO A 30 26.63 -20.30 -9.31
CA PRO A 30 26.21 -21.51 -8.61
C PRO A 30 24.69 -21.52 -8.41
N PRO A 31 24.01 -22.67 -8.60
CA PRO A 31 22.55 -22.75 -8.45
C PRO A 31 22.04 -22.27 -7.08
N GLN A 32 22.84 -22.47 -6.03
CA GLN A 32 22.50 -22.00 -4.67
C GLN A 32 22.50 -20.48 -4.58
N GLU A 33 23.44 -19.81 -5.26
CA GLU A 33 23.52 -18.35 -5.28
C GLU A 33 22.44 -17.74 -6.16
N ALA A 34 22.13 -18.37 -7.30
CA ALA A 34 20.99 -17.98 -8.14
C ALA A 34 19.66 -18.12 -7.39
N GLY A 35 19.48 -19.21 -6.63
CA GLY A 35 18.32 -19.41 -5.77
C GLY A 35 18.20 -18.34 -4.68
N ALA A 36 19.30 -18.07 -3.97
CA ALA A 36 19.32 -17.03 -2.93
C ALA A 36 19.02 -15.63 -3.51
N ALA A 37 19.53 -15.32 -4.71
CA ALA A 37 19.22 -14.07 -5.40
C ALA A 37 17.72 -13.96 -5.73
N ALA A 38 17.10 -15.02 -6.24
CA ALA A 38 15.67 -15.06 -6.53
C ALA A 38 14.80 -14.93 -5.27
N GLU A 39 15.17 -15.60 -4.18
CA GLU A 39 14.46 -15.50 -2.90
C GLU A 39 14.50 -14.08 -2.32
N LEU A 40 15.67 -13.42 -2.37
CA LEU A 40 15.80 -12.03 -1.91
C LEU A 40 14.99 -11.07 -2.78
N ALA A 41 15.00 -11.26 -4.10
CA ALA A 41 14.20 -10.48 -5.04
C ALA A 41 12.69 -10.62 -4.77
N LEU A 42 12.22 -11.84 -4.53
CA LEU A 42 10.82 -12.12 -4.15
C LEU A 42 10.45 -11.44 -2.85
N LYS A 43 11.31 -11.54 -1.82
CA LYS A 43 11.07 -10.94 -0.52
C LYS A 43 10.88 -9.42 -0.59
N VAL A 44 11.67 -8.72 -1.40
CA VAL A 44 11.50 -7.27 -1.61
C VAL A 44 10.13 -6.94 -2.21
N ILE A 45 9.67 -7.73 -3.18
CA ILE A 45 8.34 -7.55 -3.80
C ILE A 45 7.23 -7.81 -2.78
N GLU A 46 7.36 -8.86 -1.97
CA GLU A 46 6.40 -9.17 -0.90
C GLU A 46 6.32 -8.05 0.15
N ASP A 47 7.47 -7.52 0.57
CA ASP A 47 7.53 -6.40 1.53
C ASP A 47 6.88 -5.12 0.98
N ASP A 48 7.01 -4.85 -0.33
CA ASP A 48 6.36 -3.70 -0.96
C ASP A 48 4.84 -3.89 -1.07
N ILE A 49 4.37 -5.09 -1.46
CA ILE A 49 2.94 -5.42 -1.46
C ILE A 49 2.34 -5.23 -0.07
N ALA A 50 3.02 -5.72 0.98
CA ALA A 50 2.56 -5.56 2.36
C ALA A 50 2.46 -4.08 2.74
N ARG A 51 3.42 -3.25 2.33
CA ARG A 51 3.42 -1.80 2.57
C ARG A 51 2.29 -1.09 1.85
N ILE A 52 2.02 -1.46 0.59
CA ILE A 52 0.91 -0.90 -0.20
C ILE A 52 -0.42 -1.24 0.45
N ASN A 53 -0.61 -2.50 0.85
CA ASN A 53 -1.83 -2.93 1.53
C ASN A 53 -2.03 -2.19 2.86
N ALA A 54 -0.99 -2.06 3.68
CA ALA A 54 -1.08 -1.29 4.93
C ALA A 54 -1.51 0.17 4.70
N ARG A 55 -0.99 0.81 3.64
CA ARG A 55 -1.42 2.17 3.26
C ARG A 55 -2.86 2.22 2.76
N ALA A 56 -3.31 1.19 2.06
CA ALA A 56 -4.70 1.08 1.61
C ALA A 56 -5.64 0.93 2.81
N ASP A 57 -5.31 0.05 3.77
CA ASP A 57 -6.08 -0.16 5.00
C ASP A 57 -6.18 1.14 5.82
N GLU A 58 -5.08 1.88 5.96
CA GLU A 58 -5.09 3.19 6.62
C GLU A 58 -5.98 4.21 5.89
N ALA A 59 -5.95 4.23 4.55
CA ALA A 59 -6.77 5.11 3.75
C ALA A 59 -8.26 4.77 3.89
N GLU A 60 -8.61 3.48 3.90
CA GLU A 60 -9.97 3.00 4.14
C GLU A 60 -10.47 3.40 5.53
N ALA A 61 -9.67 3.21 6.57
CA ALA A 61 -10.02 3.62 7.93
C ALA A 61 -10.28 5.14 8.03
N ARG A 62 -9.46 5.96 7.36
CA ARG A 62 -9.67 7.42 7.31
C ARG A 62 -10.94 7.80 6.55
N ALA A 63 -11.23 7.13 5.43
CA ALA A 63 -12.43 7.36 4.65
C ALA A 63 -13.69 7.01 5.46
N GLN A 64 -13.67 5.90 6.19
CA GLN A 64 -14.75 5.49 7.07
C GLN A 64 -14.98 6.51 8.21
N ALA A 65 -13.92 6.95 8.89
CA ALA A 65 -14.02 7.96 9.94
C ALA A 65 -14.61 9.29 9.42
N LEU A 66 -14.25 9.70 8.20
CA LEU A 66 -14.80 10.90 7.57
C LEU A 66 -16.29 10.73 7.21
N ALA A 67 -16.68 9.56 6.72
CA ALA A 67 -18.08 9.24 6.42
C ALA A 67 -18.95 9.29 7.68
N GLU A 68 -18.46 8.72 8.79
CA GLU A 68 -19.14 8.75 10.09
C GLU A 68 -19.30 10.18 10.62
N GLN A 69 -18.24 11.00 10.55
CA GLN A 69 -18.31 12.42 10.94
C GLN A 69 -19.31 13.20 10.09
N THR A 70 -19.32 12.95 8.77
CA THR A 70 -20.27 13.59 7.84
C THR A 70 -21.71 13.21 8.16
N ALA A 71 -21.97 11.93 8.45
CA ALA A 71 -23.29 11.46 8.87
C ALA A 71 -23.73 12.11 10.18
N GLU A 72 -22.84 12.27 11.15
CA GLU A 72 -23.12 12.94 12.41
C GLU A 72 -23.43 14.44 12.23
N VAL A 73 -22.66 15.14 11.40
CA VAL A 73 -22.94 16.54 11.06
C VAL A 73 -24.31 16.67 10.40
N ASN A 74 -24.63 15.81 9.44
CA ASN A 74 -25.95 15.80 8.80
C ASN A 74 -27.08 15.55 9.80
N ARG A 75 -26.93 14.58 10.72
CA ARG A 75 -27.93 14.35 11.78
C ARG A 75 -28.15 15.60 12.64
N ARG A 76 -27.07 16.28 13.03
CA ARG A 76 -27.16 17.52 13.80
C ARG A 76 -27.87 18.61 13.00
N LEU A 77 -27.46 18.86 11.76
CA LEU A 77 -28.08 19.89 10.91
C LEU A 77 -29.57 19.65 10.73
N THR A 78 -29.99 18.41 10.40
CA THR A 78 -31.41 18.05 10.28
C THR A 78 -32.15 18.22 11.60
N GLY A 79 -31.51 17.86 12.73
CA GLY A 79 -32.10 18.05 14.05
C GLY A 79 -32.29 19.52 14.45
N HIS A 80 -31.37 20.41 14.06
CA HIS A 80 -31.54 21.86 14.30
C HIS A 80 -32.62 22.43 13.39
N ALA A 81 -32.61 22.10 12.10
CA ALA A 81 -33.64 22.55 11.15
C ALA A 81 -35.06 22.11 11.56
N ALA A 82 -35.21 20.91 12.14
CA ALA A 82 -36.49 20.44 12.66
C ALA A 82 -36.97 21.19 13.90
N ARG A 83 -36.06 21.65 14.77
CA ARG A 83 -36.40 22.48 15.95
C ARG A 83 -36.77 23.90 15.55
N ASP A 84 -36.00 24.51 14.64
CA ASP A 84 -36.28 25.85 14.13
C ASP A 84 -37.65 25.92 13.42
N ALA A 85 -38.10 24.82 12.80
CA ALA A 85 -39.43 24.71 12.18
C ALA A 85 -40.58 24.56 13.21
N ASP A 86 -40.31 24.01 14.39
CA ASP A 86 -41.28 23.83 15.47
C ASP A 86 -41.43 25.09 16.35
N GLU A 87 -40.40 25.95 16.36
CA GLU A 87 -40.37 27.24 17.08
C GLU A 87 -40.78 28.45 16.22
N ALA A 88 -41.05 28.25 14.92
CA ALA A 88 -41.58 29.29 14.03
C ALA A 88 -43.08 29.54 14.30
N PRO A 89 -43.51 30.78 14.62
CA PRO A 89 -44.89 31.10 15.01
C PRO A 89 -45.92 31.05 13.87
#